data_AF-Q05T95-F1
#
_entry.id   AF-Q05T95-F1
#
_cell.length_a   1.000
_cell.length_b   1.000
_cell.length_c   1.000
_cell.angle_alpha   90.00
_cell.angle_beta   90.00
_cell.angle_gamma   90.00
#
_symmetry.space_group_name_H-M   'P 1'
#
loop_
_entity.id
_entity.type
_entity.pdbx_description
1 polymer ?
#
loop_
_entity_poly.entity_id
_entity_poly.type
_entity_poly.pdbx_seq_one_letter_code
_entity_poly.pdbx_strand_id
1 'polypeptide(L)'
;MVILCLGKQASVRADQTLARRDTEQAVELQCSRSNGPWSPCRMGIQKVGSQWWIQMGNERIRFEHDGSGHVRMRTGAHAAWTSVEPNWAGNQVLCWGSICARGAFPLD
;
A
#
# COMPACT_ATOMS: atom_id res chain seq x y z
N MET A 1 -2.27 -41.40 49.53
CA MET A 1 -3.53 -40.64 49.61
C MET A 1 -3.79 -40.06 48.23
N VAL A 2 -4.89 -40.52 47.62
CA VAL A 2 -5.49 -40.06 46.36
C VAL A 2 -5.80 -38.56 46.50
N ILE A 3 -5.65 -37.71 45.48
CA ILE A 3 -6.75 -37.30 44.60
C ILE A 3 -6.19 -36.60 43.35
N LEU A 4 -6.66 -37.10 42.20
CA LEU A 4 -6.60 -36.45 40.90
C LEU A 4 -7.44 -35.16 40.91
N CYS A 5 -6.93 -34.10 40.29
CA CYS A 5 -7.78 -33.14 39.60
C CYS A 5 -7.35 -33.06 38.13
N LEU A 6 -8.17 -33.71 37.30
CA LEU A 6 -8.25 -33.48 35.85
C LEU A 6 -8.64 -32.03 35.61
N GLY A 7 -7.76 -31.27 34.94
CA GLY A 7 -8.02 -29.92 34.45
C GLY A 7 -7.84 -29.87 32.94
N LYS A 8 -8.85 -30.34 32.21
CA LYS A 8 -9.00 -30.18 30.77
C LYS A 8 -9.02 -28.68 30.43
N GLN A 9 -8.03 -28.19 29.69
CA GLN A 9 -8.16 -26.94 28.93
C GLN A 9 -7.67 -27.18 27.51
N ALA A 10 -8.67 -27.23 26.63
CA ALA A 10 -8.51 -27.36 25.19
C ALA A 10 -7.91 -26.08 24.59
N SER A 11 -6.95 -26.27 23.69
CA SER A 11 -6.99 -25.71 22.33
C SER A 11 -7.45 -24.25 22.15
N VAL A 12 -6.58 -23.26 22.45
CA VAL A 12 -6.60 -21.96 21.72
C VAL A 12 -5.19 -21.33 21.73
N ARG A 13 -4.26 -21.76 20.87
CA ARG A 13 -3.02 -20.98 20.55
C ARG A 13 -2.60 -21.09 19.08
N ALA A 14 -3.50 -21.49 18.18
CA ALA A 14 -3.27 -21.46 16.73
C ALA A 14 -3.70 -20.11 16.09
N ASP A 15 -4.39 -19.24 16.84
CA ASP A 15 -5.08 -18.07 16.27
C ASP A 15 -4.29 -16.75 16.36
N GLN A 16 -3.23 -16.68 17.19
CA GLN A 16 -2.46 -15.45 17.38
C GLN A 16 -1.46 -15.13 16.25
N THR A 17 -1.35 -15.98 15.23
CA THR A 17 -0.50 -15.72 14.05
C THR A 17 -1.19 -14.81 13.02
N LEU A 18 -2.52 -14.68 13.05
CA LEU A 18 -3.26 -13.75 12.18
C LEU A 18 -3.15 -12.28 12.62
N ALA A 19 -2.76 -12.02 13.88
CA ALA A 19 -2.66 -10.68 14.46
C ALA A 19 -1.40 -9.89 14.04
N ARG A 20 -0.62 -10.38 13.06
CA ARG A 20 0.45 -9.62 12.37
C ARG A 20 0.09 -9.24 10.92
N ARG A 21 -1.17 -9.40 10.50
CA ARG A 21 -1.65 -8.88 9.21
C ARG A 21 -1.96 -7.37 9.24
N ASP A 22 -1.70 -6.69 10.35
CA ASP A 22 -1.70 -5.22 10.47
C ASP A 22 -0.35 -4.59 10.13
N THR A 23 0.44 -5.23 9.26
CA THR A 23 1.63 -4.59 8.70
C THR A 23 1.25 -4.06 7.33
N GLU A 24 0.73 -2.83 7.29
CA GLU A 24 0.70 -1.95 6.12
C GLU A 24 0.20 -2.65 4.83
N GLN A 25 -1.12 -2.64 4.60
CA GLN A 25 -1.78 -3.28 3.43
C GLN A 25 -1.12 -2.81 2.12
N ALA A 26 -0.13 -3.60 1.67
CA ALA A 26 0.67 -3.31 0.50
C ALA A 26 0.44 -4.38 -0.55
N VAL A 27 0.09 -3.95 -1.76
CA VAL A 27 -0.12 -4.83 -2.92
C VAL A 27 1.07 -4.75 -3.86
N GLU A 28 1.35 -5.85 -4.53
CA GLU A 28 2.30 -5.90 -5.65
C GLU A 28 1.61 -5.35 -6.91
N LEU A 29 2.27 -4.39 -7.56
CA LEU A 29 1.84 -3.77 -8.80
C LEU A 29 3.01 -3.76 -9.79
N GLN A 30 2.70 -3.29 -10.99
CA GLN A 30 3.72 -2.93 -11.96
C GLN A 30 3.71 -1.41 -12.12
N CYS A 31 4.89 -0.79 -12.14
CA CYS A 31 5.02 0.65 -12.26
C CYS A 31 5.92 1.05 -13.42
N SER A 32 5.62 2.20 -14.00
CA SER A 32 6.44 2.86 -15.00
C SER A 32 6.71 4.29 -14.58
N ARG A 33 7.93 4.76 -14.87
CA ARG A 33 8.34 6.15 -14.67
C ARG A 33 8.60 6.79 -16.03
N SER A 34 8.00 7.95 -16.26
CA SER A 34 8.14 8.76 -17.47
C SER A 34 7.95 7.95 -18.76
N ASN A 35 6.94 7.07 -18.78
CA ASN A 35 6.68 6.11 -19.87
C ASN A 35 7.84 5.14 -20.17
N GLY A 36 8.71 4.90 -19.19
CA GLY A 36 9.77 3.91 -19.26
C GLY A 36 9.28 2.46 -19.12
N PRO A 37 10.21 1.50 -19.00
CA PRO A 37 9.86 0.10 -18.87
C PRO A 37 9.07 -0.17 -17.57
N TRP A 38 8.10 -1.06 -17.66
CA TRP A 38 7.36 -1.54 -16.50
C TRP A 38 8.27 -2.38 -15.60
N SER A 39 8.26 -2.09 -14.31
CA SER A 39 9.03 -2.80 -13.29
C SER A 39 8.12 -3.15 -12.10
N PRO A 40 8.41 -4.25 -11.38
CA PRO A 40 7.67 -4.58 -10.17
C PRO A 40 7.82 -3.47 -9.12
N CYS A 41 6.73 -3.14 -8.45
CA CYS A 41 6.66 -2.14 -7.41
C CYS A 41 5.62 -2.55 -6.36
N ARG A 42 5.70 -1.95 -5.17
CA ARG A 42 4.69 -2.14 -4.13
C ARG A 42 3.91 -0.87 -3.90
N MET A 43 2.62 -0.98 -3.64
CA MET A 43 1.79 0.14 -3.23
C MET A 43 1.15 -0.16 -1.90
N GLY A 44 1.28 0.74 -0.92
CA GLY A 44 0.63 0.61 0.37
C GLY A 44 -0.25 1.80 0.70
N ILE A 45 -1.34 1.52 1.41
CA ILE A 45 -2.23 2.56 1.93
C ILE A 45 -1.77 2.96 3.33
N GLN A 46 -1.47 4.24 3.51
CA GLN A 46 -1.17 4.79 4.82
C GLN A 46 -2.44 5.28 5.53
N LYS A 47 -3.34 5.92 4.78
CA LYS A 47 -4.67 6.33 5.23
C LYS A 47 -5.65 6.26 4.07
N VAL A 48 -6.69 5.45 4.22
CA VAL A 48 -7.72 5.25 3.19
C VAL A 48 -8.30 6.60 2.73
N GLY A 49 -8.47 6.75 1.41
CA GLY A 49 -9.02 7.95 0.77
C GLY A 49 -8.14 9.21 0.79
N SER A 50 -6.96 9.18 1.43
CA SER A 50 -6.15 10.39 1.62
C SER A 50 -4.65 10.21 1.51
N GLN A 51 -4.04 9.09 1.91
CA GLN A 51 -2.59 8.93 1.87
C GLN A 51 -2.18 7.51 1.48
N TRP A 52 -1.30 7.42 0.48
CA TRP A 52 -0.72 6.16 0.04
C TRP A 52 0.71 6.36 -0.44
N TRP A 53 1.43 5.26 -0.63
CA TRP A 53 2.79 5.28 -1.13
C TRP A 53 3.01 4.23 -2.19
N ILE A 54 3.99 4.47 -3.06
CA ILE A 54 4.51 3.50 -4.02
C ILE A 54 6.01 3.35 -3.79
N GLN A 55 6.47 2.12 -3.66
CA GLN A 55 7.87 1.75 -3.55
C GLN A 55 8.35 1.24 -4.91
N MET A 56 9.21 2.02 -5.57
CA MET A 56 9.90 1.64 -6.81
C MET A 56 11.39 1.43 -6.52
N GLY A 57 11.82 0.18 -6.41
CA GLY A 57 13.17 -0.13 -5.95
C GLY A 57 13.43 0.47 -4.56
N ASN A 58 14.46 1.31 -4.44
CA ASN A 58 14.82 1.98 -3.18
C ASN A 58 14.08 3.31 -2.95
N GLU A 59 13.32 3.78 -3.93
CA GLU A 59 12.63 5.06 -3.85
C GLU A 59 11.19 4.87 -3.39
N ARG A 60 10.81 5.60 -2.33
CA ARG A 60 9.42 5.69 -1.86
C ARG A 60 8.81 7.00 -2.31
N ILE A 61 7.80 6.87 -3.15
CA ILE A 61 6.97 7.97 -3.63
C ILE A 61 5.75 8.02 -2.72
N ARG A 62 5.44 9.19 -2.18
CA ARG A 62 4.27 9.41 -1.31
C ARG A 62 3.25 10.25 -2.03
N PHE A 63 1.99 9.96 -1.76
CA PHE A 63 0.85 10.64 -2.32
C PHE A 63 -0.06 11.10 -1.19
N GLU A 64 -0.65 12.27 -1.37
CA GLU A 64 -1.67 12.81 -0.49
C GLU A 64 -2.81 13.38 -1.32
N HIS A 65 -4.03 12.99 -0.98
CA HIS A 65 -5.28 13.52 -1.47
C HIS A 65 -5.98 14.25 -0.32
N ASP A 66 -6.39 15.50 -0.56
CA ASP A 66 -6.97 16.38 0.45
C ASP A 66 -8.51 16.32 0.52
N GLY A 67 -9.14 15.43 -0.28
CA GLY A 67 -10.59 15.30 -0.37
C GLY A 67 -11.25 16.26 -1.36
N SER A 68 -10.51 17.21 -1.94
CA SER A 68 -11.01 18.16 -2.93
C SER A 68 -10.81 17.71 -4.39
N GLY A 69 -10.22 16.54 -4.61
CA GLY A 69 -9.80 16.06 -5.92
C GLY A 69 -8.34 16.37 -6.26
N HIS A 70 -7.65 17.15 -5.43
CA HIS A 70 -6.23 17.47 -5.61
C HIS A 70 -5.34 16.39 -5.00
N VAL A 71 -4.41 15.86 -5.81
CA VAL A 71 -3.39 14.91 -5.36
C VAL A 71 -2.03 15.61 -5.38
N ARG A 72 -1.26 15.41 -4.32
CA ARG A 72 0.13 15.85 -4.22
C ARG A 72 1.03 14.63 -4.19
N MET A 73 2.17 14.72 -4.88
CA MET A 73 3.17 13.67 -4.96
C MET A 73 4.51 14.17 -4.43
N ARG A 74 5.26 13.29 -3.77
CA ARG A 74 6.64 13.53 -3.36
C ARG A 74 7.51 12.31 -3.60
N THR A 75 8.56 12.47 -4.40
CA THR A 75 9.54 11.43 -4.76
C THR A 75 10.72 11.45 -3.79
N GLY A 76 10.64 10.67 -2.71
CA GLY A 76 11.67 10.64 -1.65
C GLY A 76 11.35 11.52 -0.44
N ALA A 77 12.16 11.40 0.62
CA ALA A 77 11.86 12.04 1.91
C ALA A 77 12.05 13.56 1.91
N HIS A 78 13.00 14.07 1.13
CA HIS A 78 13.43 15.48 1.13
C HIS A 78 12.98 16.27 -0.10
N ALA A 79 12.27 15.65 -1.06
CA ALA A 79 11.74 16.35 -2.22
C ALA A 79 10.59 17.29 -1.81
N ALA A 80 10.34 18.32 -2.62
CA ALA A 80 9.14 19.13 -2.47
C ALA A 80 7.88 18.32 -2.84
N TRP A 81 6.75 18.68 -2.25
CA TRP A 81 5.46 18.19 -2.70
C TRP A 81 5.07 18.92 -3.98
N THR A 82 4.67 18.17 -5.00
CA THR A 82 4.22 18.71 -6.29
C THR A 82 2.78 18.29 -6.53
N SER A 83 1.94 19.21 -6.99
CA SER A 83 0.57 18.87 -7.41
C SER A 83 0.60 18.01 -8.66
N VAL A 84 -0.19 16.93 -8.68
CA VAL A 84 -0.33 16.01 -9.80
C VAL A 84 -1.79 15.69 -10.01
N GLU A 85 -2.18 15.55 -11.27
CA GLU A 85 -3.53 15.11 -11.61
C GLU A 85 -3.52 13.59 -11.84
N PRO A 86 -4.41 12.85 -11.14
CA PRO A 86 -4.61 11.43 -11.43
C PRO A 86 -5.31 11.28 -12.78
N ASN A 87 -4.72 10.48 -13.68
CA ASN A 87 -5.30 10.19 -14.99
C ASN A 87 -5.32 8.69 -15.27
N TRP A 88 -6.48 8.19 -15.69
CA TRP A 88 -6.62 6.82 -16.17
C TRP A 88 -6.11 6.75 -17.62
N ALA A 89 -5.02 6.02 -17.85
CA ALA A 89 -4.39 5.89 -19.17
C ALA A 89 -4.78 4.58 -19.90
N GLY A 90 -5.59 3.73 -19.28
CA GLY A 90 -6.06 2.46 -19.83
C GLY A 90 -6.64 1.56 -18.75
N ASN A 91 -6.99 0.33 -19.13
CA ASN A 91 -7.55 -0.64 -18.18
C ASN A 91 -6.54 -0.91 -17.07
N GLN A 92 -6.95 -0.62 -15.84
CA GLN A 92 -6.14 -0.82 -14.63
C GLN A 92 -4.81 -0.07 -14.65
N VAL A 93 -4.69 1.05 -15.39
CA VAL A 93 -3.50 1.90 -15.39
C VAL A 93 -3.86 3.29 -14.88
N LEU A 94 -3.30 3.66 -13.74
CA LEU A 94 -3.48 4.98 -13.13
C LEU A 94 -2.14 5.71 -13.08
N CYS A 95 -2.12 6.93 -13.60
CA CYS A 95 -0.94 7.78 -13.65
C CYS A 95 -1.11 9.03 -12.78
N TRP A 96 -0.04 9.41 -12.09
CA TRP A 96 0.09 10.64 -11.33
C TRP A 96 1.31 11.40 -11.85
N GLY A 97 1.10 12.27 -12.83
CA GLY A 97 2.20 12.93 -13.54
C GLY A 97 3.10 11.92 -14.26
N SER A 98 4.38 11.85 -13.88
CA SER A 98 5.37 10.96 -14.49
C SER A 98 5.33 9.52 -13.96
N ILE A 99 4.50 9.23 -12.96
CA ILE A 99 4.44 7.92 -12.31
C ILE A 99 3.15 7.21 -12.71
N CYS A 100 3.27 6.08 -13.39
CA CYS A 100 2.14 5.21 -13.70
C CYS A 100 2.26 3.91 -12.93
N ALA A 101 1.13 3.42 -12.44
CA ALA A 101 1.02 2.10 -11.86
C ALA A 101 -0.06 1.31 -12.60
N ARG A 102 0.06 -0.03 -12.60
CA ARG A 102 -0.94 -0.94 -13.14
C ARG A 102 -1.13 -2.16 -12.26
N GLY A 103 -2.38 -2.59 -12.13
CA GLY A 103 -2.76 -3.79 -11.39
C GLY A 103 -4.03 -3.58 -10.55
N ALA A 104 -4.19 -4.40 -9.51
CA ALA A 104 -5.32 -4.31 -8.59
C ALA A 104 -5.04 -3.28 -7.49
N PHE A 105 -5.51 -2.05 -7.67
CA PHE A 105 -5.33 -0.97 -6.70
C PHE A 105 -6.24 -1.15 -5.48
N PRO A 106 -5.73 -1.05 -4.25
CA PRO A 106 -6.54 -1.05 -3.02
C PRO A 106 -7.00 0.39 -2.72
N LEU A 107 -7.58 1.06 -3.71
CA LEU A 107 -8.01 2.47 -3.62
C LEU A 107 -9.54 2.62 -3.53
N ASP A 108 -10.27 1.51 -3.37
CA ASP A 108 -11.72 1.48 -3.13
C ASP A 108 -12.06 1.73 -1.65
#